data_AF-A0A0B1RV94-F1
#
_entry.id   AF-A0A0B1RV94-F1
#
_cell.length_a   1.000
_cell.length_b   1.000
_cell.length_c   1.000
_cell.angle_alpha   90.00
_cell.angle_beta   90.00
_cell.angle_gamma   90.00
#
_symmetry.space_group_name_H-M   'P 1'
#
loop_
_entity.id
_entity.type
_entity.pdbx_description
1 polymer ?
#
loop_
_entity_poly.entity_id
_entity_poly.type
_entity_poly.pdbx_seq_one_letter_code
_entity_poly.pdbx_strand_id
1 'polypeptide(L)' 'MRKRKRAKKDPNAPKRALSAFFFFSQDRRPEVQQMHPEWKVGQVAQELGRMWKNVSMEEKDMYERKALADKERYAE' A
#
# COMPACT_ATOMS: atom_id res chain seq x y z
N MET A 1 27.49 -1.59 -0.05
CA MET A 1 26.08 -1.97 0.19
C MET A 1 25.46 -2.50 -1.10
N ARG A 2 25.21 -3.82 -1.20
CA ARG A 2 24.59 -4.44 -2.39
C ARG A 2 23.12 -4.01 -2.48
N LYS A 3 22.77 -3.12 -3.42
CA LYS A 3 21.37 -2.97 -3.89
C LYS A 3 20.94 -4.34 -4.42
N ARG A 4 20.16 -5.09 -3.64
CA ARG A 4 19.49 -6.32 -4.10
C ARG A 4 18.67 -5.96 -5.35
N LYS A 5 19.19 -6.28 -6.54
CA LYS A 5 18.42 -6.29 -7.78
C LYS A 5 17.21 -7.17 -7.49
N ARG A 6 16.01 -6.58 -7.43
CA ARG A 6 14.77 -7.36 -7.32
C ARG A 6 14.76 -8.32 -8.50
N ALA A 7 14.77 -9.62 -8.24
CA ALA A 7 14.60 -10.63 -9.27
C ALA A 7 13.34 -10.28 -10.07
N LYS A 8 13.44 -10.33 -11.41
CA LYS A 8 12.29 -10.18 -12.31
C LYS A 8 11.25 -11.19 -11.83
N LYS A 9 10.19 -10.69 -11.21
CA LYS A 9 9.12 -11.53 -10.68
C LYS A 9 8.36 -12.05 -11.90
N ASP A 10 8.19 -13.37 -11.99
CA ASP A 10 7.57 -14.03 -13.13
C ASP A 10 6.27 -13.32 -13.54
N PRO A 11 6.05 -13.05 -14.83
CA PRO A 11 4.85 -12.36 -15.31
C PRO A 11 3.54 -13.13 -15.03
N ASN A 12 3.65 -14.43 -14.69
CA ASN A 12 2.53 -15.30 -14.29
C ASN A 12 2.41 -15.49 -12.77
N ALA A 13 3.34 -14.97 -11.96
CA ALA A 13 3.15 -15.00 -10.52
C ALA A 13 2.02 -14.02 -10.18
N PRO A 14 1.01 -14.42 -9.38
CA PRO A 14 -0.04 -13.50 -9.01
C PRO A 14 0.60 -12.25 -8.38
N LYS A 15 0.00 -11.08 -8.61
CA LYS A 15 0.51 -9.86 -7.98
C LYS A 15 0.44 -10.09 -6.48
N ARG A 16 1.57 -9.91 -5.77
CA ARG A 16 1.66 -10.16 -4.33
C ARG A 16 0.44 -9.53 -3.65
N ALA A 17 -0.18 -10.29 -2.75
CA ALA A 17 -1.21 -9.80 -1.87
C ALA A 17 -0.92 -8.36 -1.41
N LEU A 18 -1.83 -7.45 -1.70
CA LEU A 18 -1.74 -6.07 -1.25
C LEU A 18 -2.05 -6.05 0.25
N SER A 19 -1.13 -5.53 1.06
CA SER A 19 -1.37 -5.35 2.49
C SER A 19 -2.37 -4.22 2.73
N ALA A 20 -2.96 -4.15 3.93
CA ALA A 20 -3.95 -3.13 4.32
C ALA A 20 -3.45 -1.72 4.05
N PHE A 21 -2.16 -1.48 4.33
CA PHE A 21 -1.48 -0.24 4.03
C PHE A 21 -1.48 0.12 2.54
N PHE A 22 -1.36 -0.85 1.64
CA PHE A 22 -1.39 -0.59 0.20
C PHE A 22 -2.79 -0.24 -0.29
N PHE A 23 -3.84 -0.88 0.24
CA PHE A 23 -5.22 -0.47 -0.05
C PHE A 23 -5.50 0.95 0.43
N PHE A 24 -5.14 1.26 1.68
CA PHE A 24 -5.22 2.60 2.23
C PHE A 24 -4.41 3.61 1.42
N SER A 25 -3.17 3.28 1.08
CA SER A 25 -2.30 4.17 0.29
C SER A 25 -2.87 4.40 -1.10
N GLN A 26 -3.48 3.41 -1.74
CA GLN A 26 -4.04 3.58 -3.08
C GLN A 26 -5.25 4.53 -3.09
N ASP A 27 -6.07 4.47 -2.04
CA ASP A 27 -7.26 5.31 -1.86
C ASP A 27 -6.89 6.74 -1.46
N ARG A 28 -5.96 6.89 -0.51
CA ARG A 28 -5.53 8.18 0.03
C ARG A 28 -4.46 8.89 -0.80
N ARG A 29 -3.67 8.18 -1.61
CA ARG A 29 -2.63 8.77 -2.48
C ARG A 29 -3.19 9.86 -3.42
N PRO A 30 -4.31 9.67 -4.15
CA PRO A 30 -4.87 10.74 -4.96
C PRO A 30 -5.36 11.91 -4.10
N GLU A 31 -5.88 11.69 -2.89
CA GLU A 31 -6.25 12.80 -1.99
C GLU A 31 -5.02 13.62 -1.56
N VAL A 32 -3.96 12.96 -1.08
CA VAL A 32 -2.72 13.62 -0.66
C VAL A 32 -2.03 14.29 -1.85
N GLN A 33 -2.07 13.67 -3.02
CA GLN A 33 -1.49 14.26 -4.23
C GLN A 33 -2.32 15.44 -4.76
N GLN A 34 -3.63 15.47 -4.53
CA GLN A 34 -4.46 16.64 -4.85
C GLN A 34 -4.25 17.78 -3.85
N MET A 35 -4.09 17.46 -2.56
CA MET A 35 -3.76 18.47 -1.53
C MET A 35 -2.34 19.01 -1.70
N HIS A 36 -1.40 18.18 -2.15
CA HIS A 36 -0.01 18.53 -2.35
C HIS A 36 0.50 18.06 -3.72
N PRO A 37 0.12 18.74 -4.82
CA PRO A 37 0.52 18.35 -6.17
C PRO A 37 2.03 18.49 -6.40
N GLU A 38 2.72 19.33 -5.62
CA GLU A 38 4.19 19.45 -5.63
C GLU A 38 4.92 18.29 -4.96
N TRP A 39 4.24 17.51 -4.12
CA TRP A 39 4.90 16.44 -3.39
C TRP A 39 5.24 15.26 -4.29
N LYS A 40 6.50 14.83 -4.20
CA LYS A 40 6.95 13.62 -4.90
C LYS A 40 6.32 12.39 -4.28
N VAL A 41 6.23 11.31 -5.05
CA VAL A 41 5.70 10.01 -4.58
C VAL A 41 6.34 9.53 -3.28
N GLY A 42 7.63 9.85 -3.05
CA GLY A 42 8.31 9.54 -1.79
C GLY A 42 7.79 10.32 -0.59
N GLN A 43 7.46 11.61 -0.75
CA GLN A 43 6.89 12.44 0.31
C GLN A 43 5.44 12.03 0.59
N VAL A 44 4.65 11.80 -0.46
CA VAL A 44 3.30 11.27 -0.34
C VAL A 44 3.30 9.92 0.41
N ALA A 45 4.23 9.03 0.09
CA ALA A 45 4.35 7.75 0.79
C ALA A 45 4.74 7.91 2.28
N GLN A 46 5.57 8.89 2.62
CA GLN A 46 5.88 9.20 4.02
C GLN A 46 4.66 9.71 4.78
N GLU A 47 3.89 10.62 4.16
CA GLU A 47 2.66 11.15 4.76
C GLU A 47 1.61 10.05 4.95
N LEU A 48 1.39 9.24 3.93
CA LEU A 48 0.49 8.08 4.01
C LEU A 48 0.91 7.10 5.10
N GLY A 49 2.22 6.89 5.30
CA GLY A 49 2.76 6.09 6.40
C GLY A 49 2.46 6.69 7.79
N ARG A 50 2.48 8.01 7.91
CA ARG A 50 2.09 8.71 9.15
C ARG A 50 0.58 8.63 9.38
N MET A 51 -0.22 8.87 8.33
CA MET A 51 -1.68 8.75 8.39
C MET A 51 -2.10 7.33 8.77
N TRP A 52 -1.47 6.30 8.20
CA TRP A 52 -1.74 4.91 8.55
C TRP A 52 -1.44 4.56 10.01
N LYS A 53 -0.46 5.21 10.64
CA LYS A 53 -0.21 5.04 12.07
C LYS A 53 -1.24 5.76 12.95
N ASN A 54 -1.89 6.79 12.42
CA ASN A 54 -2.91 7.58 13.10
C ASN A 54 -4.34 7.19 12.70
N VAL A 55 -4.50 6.25 11.77
CA VAL A 55 -5.81 5.79 11.33
C VAL A 55 -6.50 5.07 12.48
N SER A 56 -7.81 5.29 12.62
CA SER A 56 -8.60 4.61 13.63
C SER A 56 -8.56 3.09 13.43
N MET A 57 -8.65 2.34 14.54
CA MET A 57 -8.66 0.87 14.48
C MET A 57 -9.77 0.33 13.57
N GLU A 58 -10.92 1.03 13.49
CA GLU A 58 -12.05 0.65 12.64
C GLU A 58 -11.72 0.73 11.14
N GLU A 59 -11.17 1.86 10.69
CA GLU A 59 -10.69 2.01 9.31
C GLU A 59 -9.58 1.00 9.04
N LYS A 60 -8.65 0.85 9.99
CA LYS A 60 -7.56 -0.13 9.88
C LYS A 60 -8.09 -1.54 9.67
N ASP A 61 -9.06 -1.97 10.48
CA ASP A 61 -9.70 -3.28 10.43
C ASP A 61 -10.42 -3.50 9.09
N MET A 62 -11.13 -2.48 8.59
CA MET A 62 -11.76 -2.53 7.26
C MET A 62 -10.73 -2.79 6.15
N TYR A 63 -9.58 -2.11 6.18
CA TYR A 63 -8.50 -2.33 5.21
C TYR A 63 -7.75 -3.64 5.46
N GLU A 64 -7.60 -4.09 6.71
CA GLU A 64 -6.99 -5.38 7.08
C GLU A 64 -7.84 -6.55 6.60
N ARG A 65 -9.17 -6.49 6.70
CA ARG A 65 -10.08 -7.49 6.12
C ARG A 65 -9.98 -7.56 4.59
N LYS A 66 -9.95 -6.39 3.92
CA LYS A 66 -9.74 -6.33 2.46
C LYS A 66 -8.41 -6.93 2.05
N ALA A 67 -7.35 -6.65 2.81
CA ALA A 67 -6.03 -7.19 2.57
C ALA A 67 -5.92 -8.69 2.87
N LEU A 68 -6.65 -9.18 3.87
CA LEU A 68 -6.73 -10.60 4.17
C LEU A 68 -7.41 -11.35 3.02
N ALA A 69 -8.54 -10.85 2.53
CA ALA A 69 -9.24 -11.44 1.38
C ALA A 69 -8.37 -11.45 0.10
N ASP A 70 -7.63 -10.37 -0.17
CA ASP A 70 -6.68 -10.32 -1.30
C ASP A 70 -5.47 -11.25 -1.09
N LYS A 71 -5.05 -11.42 0.17
CA LYS A 71 -4.00 -12.39 0.53
C LYS A 71 -4.46 -13.82 0.34
N GLU A 72 -5.71 -14.14 0.66
CA GLU A 72 -6.30 -15.45 0.40
C GLU A 72 -6.38 -15.71 -1.11
N ARG A 73 -6.81 -14.72 -1.91
CA ARG A 73 -6.78 -14.81 -3.38
C ARG A 73 -5.39 -15.07 -3.96
N TYR A 74 -4.34 -14.54 -3.33
CA TYR A 74 -2.95 -14.79 -3.75
C TYR A 74 -2.44 -16.17 -3.29
N ALA A 75 -3.01 -16.71 -2.21
CA ALA A 75 -2.61 -17.99 -1.63
C ALA A 75 -3.27 -19.21 -2.31
N GLU A 76 -4.39 -19.00 -3.01
CA GLU A 76 -5.05 -19.96 -3.90
C GLU A 76 -4.40 -19.98 -5.29
#